data_AF-A0A2N6F3I3-F1
#
_entry.id   AF-A0A2N6F3I3-F1
#
_cell.length_a   1.000
_cell.length_b   1.000
_cell.length_c   1.000
_cell.angle_alpha   90.00
_cell.angle_beta   90.00
_cell.angle_gamma   90.00
#
_symmetry.space_group_name_H-M   'P 1'
#
loop_
_entity.id
_entity.type
_entity.pdbx_description
1 polymer ?
#
loop_
_entity_poly.entity_id
_entity_poly.type
_entity_poly.pdbx_seq_one_letter_code
_entity_poly.pdbx_strand_id
1 'polypeptide(L)' 'METTRKWYCSCRGKPVELSHADPLEEEQGEPICSRCGASPSSDPKKTVSFKDFRGGKDRV' A
#
# COMPACT_ATOMS: atom_id res chain seq x y z
N MET A 1 -8.15 -14.71 9.41
CA MET A 1 -7.38 -13.56 9.94
C MET A 1 -7.21 -12.59 8.78
N GLU A 2 -7.77 -11.40 8.87
CA GLU A 2 -7.63 -10.40 7.81
C GLU A 2 -6.34 -9.61 8.06
N THR A 3 -5.44 -9.67 7.08
CA THR A 3 -4.21 -8.87 7.06
C THR A 3 -4.44 -7.73 6.08
N THR A 4 -4.56 -6.51 6.57
CA THR A 4 -4.74 -5.33 5.73
C THR A 4 -3.37 -4.76 5.40
N ARG A 5 -2.98 -4.78 4.12
CA ARG A 5 -1.75 -4.12 3.66
C ARG A 5 -2.08 -2.69 3.25
N LYS A 6 -1.39 -1.71 3.85
CA LYS A 6 -1.44 -0.32 3.42
C LYS A 6 -0.12 0.08 2.76
N TRP A 7 -0.19 0.95 1.77
CA TRP A 7 0.97 1.41 1.02
C TRP A 7 1.19 2.90 1.19
N TYR A 8 2.43 3.33 1.04
CA TYR A 8 2.87 4.69 1.28
C TYR A 8 3.91 5.09 0.24
N CYS A 9 3.86 6.33 -0.23
CA CYS A 9 4.88 6.89 -1.13
C CYS A 9 5.50 8.15 -0.54
N SER A 10 6.83 8.22 -0.49
CA SER A 10 7.60 9.34 0.05
C SER A 10 8.21 10.26 -1.02
N CYS A 11 7.76 10.19 -2.27
CA CYS A 11 8.34 10.91 -3.42
C CYS A 11 8.47 12.45 -3.27
N ARG A 12 7.70 13.07 -2.37
CA ARG A 12 7.78 14.51 -2.04
C ARG A 12 8.27 14.80 -0.61
N GLY A 13 8.97 13.84 -0.01
CA GLY A 13 9.53 13.96 1.34
C GLY A 13 8.58 13.58 2.49
N LYS A 14 7.26 13.58 2.28
CA LYS A 14 6.28 13.05 3.25
C LYS A 14 5.61 11.78 2.71
N PRO A 15 5.52 10.69 3.50
CA PRO A 15 4.81 9.49 3.11
C PRO A 15 3.31 9.81 2.96
N VAL A 16 2.78 9.66 1.76
CA VAL A 16 1.34 9.73 1.47
C VAL A 16 0.79 8.33 1.32
N GLU A 17 -0.36 8.05 1.95
CA GLU A 17 -1.02 6.75 1.81
C GLU A 17 -1.46 6.54 0.36
N LEU A 18 -1.10 5.38 -0.20
CA LEU A 18 -1.56 4.90 -1.48
C LEU A 18 -2.77 4.00 -1.21
N SER A 19 -3.94 4.44 -1.67
CA SER A 19 -5.16 3.65 -1.56
C SER A 19 -5.14 2.52 -2.58
N HIS A 20 -5.39 1.30 -2.10
CA HIS A 20 -5.88 0.23 -2.96
C HIS A 20 -7.39 0.39 -3.10
N ALA A 21 -7.93 0.16 -4.29
CA ALA A 21 -9.34 -0.16 -4.40
C ALA A 21 -9.58 -1.47 -3.62
N ASP A 22 -10.64 -1.48 -2.81
CA ASP A 22 -11.01 -2.55 -1.87
C ASP A 22 -10.87 -3.98 -2.45
N PRO A 23 -10.51 -4.98 -1.61
CA PRO A 23 -10.21 -6.35 -2.01
C PRO A 23 -11.46 -7.20 -2.38
N LEU A 24 -12.49 -6.61 -2.98
CA LEU A 24 -13.71 -7.33 -3.34
C LEU A 24 -13.62 -8.10 -4.66
N GLU A 25 -12.62 -7.84 -5.50
CA GLU A 25 -12.43 -8.58 -6.76
C GLU A 25 -10.99 -9.06 -6.90
N GLU A 26 -10.83 -10.27 -7.40
CA GLU A 26 -9.64 -11.14 -7.38
C GLU A 26 -8.41 -10.61 -8.13
N GLU A 27 -8.42 -9.35 -8.57
CA GLU A 27 -7.32 -8.68 -9.25
C GLU A 27 -6.78 -7.53 -8.38
N GLN A 28 -5.84 -7.87 -7.50
CA GLN A 28 -5.12 -6.90 -6.68
C GLN A 28 -4.19 -6.06 -7.57
N GLY A 29 -4.75 -5.01 -8.17
CA GLY A 29 -3.96 -3.99 -8.84
C GLY A 29 -2.89 -3.41 -7.91
N GLU A 30 -1.72 -3.11 -8.48
CA GLU A 30 -0.63 -2.48 -7.73
C GLU A 30 -1.01 -1.04 -7.33
N PRO A 31 -0.66 -0.58 -6.13
CA PRO A 31 -0.91 0.80 -5.71
C PRO A 31 0.03 1.73 -6.46
N ILE A 32 -0.55 2.74 -7.12
CA ILE A 32 0.21 3.72 -7.89
C ILE A 32 0.09 5.09 -7.20
N CYS A 33 1.23 5.73 -6.98
CA CYS A 33 1.26 7.09 -6.49
C CYS A 33 0.73 8.07 -7.54
N SER A 34 -0.41 8.71 -7.27
CA SER A 34 -0.98 9.73 -8.17
C SER A 34 -0.10 10.98 -8.36
N ARG A 35 0.98 11.13 -7.59
CA ARG A 35 1.90 12.28 -7.66
C ARG A 35 3.11 12.04 -8.56
N CYS A 36 3.68 10.85 -8.53
CA CYS A 36 4.91 10.52 -9.26
C CYS A 36 4.78 9.28 -10.16
N GLY A 37 3.63 8.61 -10.13
CA GLY A 37 3.40 7.36 -10.85
C GLY A 37 4.13 6.15 -10.27
N ALA A 38 4.83 6.29 -9.13
CA ALA A 38 5.58 5.19 -8.55
C ALA A 38 4.66 4.09 -8.04
N SER A 39 4.94 2.85 -8.42
CA SER A 39 4.28 1.63 -7.95
C SER A 39 5.34 0.66 -7.42
N PRO A 40 4.99 -0.36 -6.60
CA PRO A 40 5.96 -1.35 -6.13
C PRO A 40 6.80 -1.98 -7.24
N SER A 41 6.21 -2.27 -8.41
CA SER A 41 6.95 -2.78 -9.58
C SER A 41 7.64 -1.69 -10.40
N SER A 42 7.23 -0.43 -10.28
CA SER A 42 7.71 0.69 -11.11
C SER A 42 8.18 1.88 -10.25
N ASP A 43 9.06 1.60 -9.30
CA ASP A 43 9.66 2.60 -8.41
C ASP A 43 11.19 2.46 -8.35
N PRO A 44 11.92 2.98 -9.36
CA PRO A 44 13.37 2.90 -9.41
C PRO A 44 14.05 3.60 -8.23
N LYS A 45 13.35 4.54 -7.57
CA LYS A 45 13.86 5.32 -6.44
C LYS A 45 13.54 4.71 -5.07
N LYS A 46 12.83 3.58 -5.01
CA LYS A 46 12.41 2.93 -3.75
C LYS A 46 11.76 3.91 -2.76
N THR A 47 10.92 4.79 -3.28
CA THR A 47 10.08 5.74 -2.53
C THR A 47 8.78 5.12 -2.01
N VAL A 48 8.40 3.94 -2.50
CA VAL A 48 7.20 3.21 -2.10
C VAL A 48 7.52 2.25 -0.96
N SER A 49 6.66 2.21 0.06
CA SER A 49 6.77 1.33 1.23
C SER A 49 5.41 0.77 1.59
N PHE A 50 5.36 -0.43 2.17
CA PHE A 50 4.12 -1.03 2.64
C PHE A 50 4.18 -1.33 4.14
N LYS A 51 3.01 -1.40 4.77
CA LYS A 51 2.84 -1.84 6.16
C LYS A 51 1.63 -2.75 6.24
N ASP A 52 1.86 -3.98 6.69
CA ASP A 52 0.80 -4.91 7.02
C ASP A 52 0.26 -4.64 8.42
N PHE A 53 -1.06 -4.70 8.53
CA PHE A 53 -1.80 -4.60 9.77
C PHE A 53 -2.51 -5.93 9.96
N ARG A 54 -2.04 -6.71 10.92
CA ARG A 54 -2.69 -7.96 11.31
C ARG A 54 -3.85 -7.62 12.25
N GLY A 55 -5.08 -7.77 11.76
CA GLY A 55 -6.28 -7.66 12.59
C GLY A 55 -6.37 -8.86 13.54
N GLY A 56 -5.61 -8.83 14.63
CA GLY A 56 -5.69 -9.84 15.68
C GLY A 56 -6.98 -9.67 16.48
N LYS A 57 -7.98 -10.53 16.26
CA LYS A 57 -8.92 -10.86 17.32
C LYS A 57 -8.17 -11.77 18.31
N ASP A 58 -7.38 -11.17 19.19
CA ASP A 58 -6.99 -11.82 20.44
C ASP A 58 -8.24 -11.79 21.33
N ARG A 59 -9.10 -12.80 21.16
CA ARG A 59 -10.17 -13.09 22.12
C ARG A 59 -9.59 -14.02 23.17
N VAL A 60 -9.27 -13.42 24.32
CA VAL A 60 -9.09 -14.09 25.61
C VAL A 60 -10.34 -14.90 25.99
#